data_AF-A0A355SWV3-F1
#
_entry.id   AF-A0A355SWV3-F1
#
_cell.length_a   1.000
_cell.length_b   1.000
_cell.length_c   1.000
_cell.angle_alpha   90.00
_cell.angle_beta   90.00
_cell.angle_gamma   90.00
#
_symmetry.space_group_name_H-M   'P 1'
#
loop_
_entity.id
_entity.type
_entity.pdbx_description
1 polymer ?
#
loop_
_entity_poly.entity_id
_entity_poly.type
_entity_poly.pdbx_seq_one_letter_code
_entity_poly.pdbx_strand_id
1 'polypeptide(L)'
;MNRSVCPQRQTKRLRKGRVSVAGARYFVTFCSQYRRAGLTAPAIEAGLVAVWRQQHQNEEIALQCATVMPDHVHILFTLGHTLSLSQIIRKFKSQSKRLLGGASMQWQANFFEHRLRPEVTLEPFARYIFLNPYRQGLLPLDAEWSGWVLSRRYHPEFLGNLRDGHYPHPEWLGDAPTAAELIDSVLEDGRSRRPE
;
A
#
# COMPACT_ATOMS: atom_id res chain seq x y z
N MET A 1 -17.35 15.83 -5.22
CA MET A 1 -16.93 14.98 -4.06
C MET A 1 -16.62 13.60 -4.59
N ASN A 2 -15.38 13.36 -5.03
CA ASN A 2 -14.99 12.10 -5.66
C ASN A 2 -14.66 11.10 -4.54
N ARG A 3 -15.55 10.14 -4.29
CA ARG A 3 -15.34 9.09 -3.30
C ARG A 3 -14.15 8.26 -3.77
N SER A 4 -13.12 8.12 -2.93
CA SER A 4 -12.06 7.12 -3.11
C SER A 4 -12.70 5.75 -3.36
N VAL A 5 -12.76 5.32 -4.63
CA VAL A 5 -13.30 4.01 -4.99
C VAL A 5 -12.24 2.98 -4.61
N CYS A 6 -12.38 2.42 -3.41
CA CYS A 6 -11.85 1.08 -3.18
C CYS A 6 -12.58 0.17 -4.18
N PRO A 7 -11.88 -0.65 -4.98
CA PRO A 7 -12.53 -1.56 -5.92
C PRO A 7 -13.59 -2.37 -5.17
N GLN A 8 -14.84 -2.18 -5.56
CA GLN A 8 -15.94 -2.93 -4.97
C GLN A 8 -15.77 -4.38 -5.40
N ARG A 9 -15.59 -5.27 -4.42
CA ARG A 9 -15.30 -6.68 -4.63
C ARG A 9 -16.49 -7.36 -5.35
N GLN A 10 -16.38 -7.58 -6.65
CA GLN A 10 -17.28 -8.51 -7.36
C GLN A 10 -16.86 -9.95 -7.03
N THR A 11 -17.54 -10.58 -6.07
CA THR A 11 -17.23 -11.96 -5.66
C THR A 11 -18.34 -12.96 -5.94
N LYS A 12 -18.05 -13.93 -6.81
CA LYS A 12 -18.48 -15.33 -6.60
C LYS A 12 -17.38 -16.39 -6.75
N ARG A 13 -16.13 -16.09 -7.17
CA ARG A 13 -15.11 -17.14 -7.44
C ARG A 13 -13.77 -17.06 -6.70
N LEU A 14 -13.50 -16.05 -5.87
CA LEU A 14 -12.11 -15.71 -5.46
C LEU A 14 -11.61 -16.28 -4.11
N ARG A 15 -12.29 -17.25 -3.49
CA ARG A 15 -11.78 -17.90 -2.25
C ARG A 15 -10.97 -19.17 -2.50
N LYS A 16 -11.03 -19.77 -3.69
CA LYS A 16 -10.20 -20.94 -4.07
C LYS A 16 -8.86 -20.46 -4.63
N GLY A 17 -7.75 -20.78 -3.97
CA GLY A 17 -6.41 -20.75 -4.58
C GLY A 17 -5.44 -19.60 -4.18
N ARG A 18 -5.72 -18.80 -3.14
CA ARG A 18 -4.72 -17.83 -2.64
C ARG A 18 -3.59 -18.55 -1.90
N VAL A 19 -2.56 -18.92 -2.62
CA VAL A 19 -1.30 -19.41 -2.06
C VAL A 19 -0.39 -18.22 -1.77
N SER A 20 -0.02 -18.06 -0.49
CA SER A 20 1.05 -17.13 -0.12
C SER A 20 2.37 -17.68 -0.62
N VAL A 21 3.16 -16.87 -1.31
CA VAL A 21 4.47 -17.28 -1.84
C VAL A 21 5.52 -16.47 -1.11
N ALA A 22 6.35 -17.15 -0.32
CA ALA A 22 7.50 -16.54 0.34
C ALA A 22 8.45 -15.94 -0.70
N GLY A 23 9.05 -14.80 -0.38
CA GLY A 23 9.89 -14.04 -1.30
C GLY A 23 9.15 -13.31 -2.43
N ALA A 24 7.82 -13.47 -2.56
CA ALA A 24 7.05 -12.73 -3.55
C ALA A 24 6.76 -11.30 -3.08
N ARG A 25 6.64 -10.40 -4.06
CA ARG A 25 6.26 -9.00 -3.85
C ARG A 25 4.74 -8.87 -3.79
N TYR A 26 4.26 -8.04 -2.87
CA TYR A 26 2.84 -7.79 -2.67
C TYR A 26 2.55 -6.29 -2.55
N PHE A 27 1.58 -5.83 -3.34
CA PHE A 27 0.89 -4.58 -3.11
C PHE A 27 -0.41 -4.87 -2.36
N VAL A 28 -0.58 -4.28 -1.18
CA VAL A 28 -1.70 -4.57 -0.29
C VAL A 28 -2.40 -3.28 0.13
N THR A 29 -3.73 -3.34 0.17
CA THR A 29 -4.58 -2.27 0.69
C THR A 29 -5.54 -2.83 1.73
N PHE A 30 -5.65 -2.18 2.87
CA PHE A 30 -6.71 -2.47 3.84
C PHE A 30 -7.21 -1.20 4.52
N CYS A 31 -8.51 -1.19 4.81
CA CYS A 31 -9.24 0.00 5.24
C CYS A 31 -9.75 -0.15 6.67
N SER A 32 -9.96 0.98 7.33
CA SER A 32 -10.79 1.04 8.54
C SER A 32 -12.22 0.58 8.21
N GLN A 33 -12.89 0.05 9.22
CA GLN A 33 -14.27 -0.37 9.10
C GLN A 33 -15.16 0.84 8.81
N TYR A 34 -16.11 0.65 7.88
CA TYR A 34 -16.97 1.70 7.35
C TYR A 34 -16.23 2.90 6.78
N ARG A 35 -14.95 2.75 6.41
CA ARG A 35 -14.12 3.84 5.88
C ARG A 35 -14.04 5.04 6.85
N ARG A 36 -14.10 4.77 8.15
CA ARG A 36 -13.95 5.80 9.18
C ARG A 36 -12.58 6.46 9.07
N ALA A 37 -12.56 7.78 8.90
CA ALA A 37 -11.33 8.56 8.90
C ALA A 37 -10.77 8.71 10.33
N GLY A 38 -9.44 8.74 10.46
CA GLY A 38 -8.73 8.94 11.72
C GLY A 38 -7.38 8.24 11.82
N LEU A 39 -6.97 7.45 10.82
CA LEU A 39 -5.68 6.75 10.84
C LEU A 39 -4.47 7.70 10.81
N THR A 40 -4.65 8.91 10.27
CA THR A 40 -3.63 9.97 10.19
C THR A 40 -3.53 10.81 11.46
N ALA A 41 -4.27 10.47 12.52
CA ALA A 41 -4.04 11.09 13.82
C ALA A 41 -2.61 10.76 14.30
N PRO A 42 -1.80 11.74 14.77
CA PRO A 42 -0.35 11.55 14.93
C PRO A 42 0.06 10.30 15.73
N ALA A 43 -0.63 10.02 16.84
CA ALA A 43 -0.35 8.84 17.67
C ALA A 43 -0.73 7.51 16.99
N ILE A 44 -1.80 7.50 16.20
CA ILE A 44 -2.23 6.31 15.46
C ILE A 44 -1.27 6.08 14.31
N GLU A 45 -1.02 7.10 13.48
CA GLU A 45 -0.10 7.04 12.33
C GLU A 45 1.28 6.55 12.76
N ALA A 46 1.90 7.17 13.76
CA ALA A 46 3.21 6.77 14.27
C ALA A 46 3.22 5.31 14.75
N GLY A 47 2.15 4.87 15.41
CA GLY A 47 2.01 3.49 15.86
C GLY A 47 1.83 2.50 14.70
N LEU A 48 1.08 2.84 13.65
CA LEU A 48 0.97 2.01 12.43
C LEU A 48 2.33 1.85 11.75
N VAL A 49 3.07 2.95 11.60
CA VAL A 49 4.42 2.93 11.03
C VAL A 49 5.37 2.08 11.89
N ALA A 50 5.28 2.18 13.22
CA ALA A 50 6.09 1.37 14.13
C ALA A 50 5.82 -0.14 13.97
N VAL A 51 4.56 -0.54 13.78
CA VAL A 51 4.22 -1.96 13.53
C VAL A 51 4.85 -2.47 12.24
N TRP A 52 4.81 -1.72 11.14
CA TRP A 52 5.49 -2.13 9.90
C TRP A 52 7.00 -2.21 10.07
N ARG A 53 7.61 -1.24 10.77
CA ARG A 53 9.05 -1.28 11.07
C ARG A 53 9.41 -2.51 11.89
N GLN A 54 8.60 -2.90 12.86
CA GLN A 54 8.80 -4.13 13.63
C GLN A 54 8.68 -5.38 12.76
N GLN A 55 7.65 -5.48 11.92
CA GLN A 55 7.52 -6.60 10.97
C GLN A 55 8.71 -6.66 10.01
N HIS A 56 9.25 -5.51 9.62
CA HIS A 56 10.45 -5.44 8.80
C HIS A 56 11.70 -5.94 9.52
N GLN A 57 11.90 -5.49 10.76
CA GLN A 57 13.03 -5.90 11.61
C GLN A 57 13.01 -7.39 11.95
N ASN A 58 11.82 -7.96 12.09
CA ASN A 58 11.63 -9.39 12.36
C ASN A 58 11.78 -10.27 11.10
N GLU A 59 12.12 -9.69 9.94
CA GLU A 59 12.22 -10.39 8.66
C GLU A 59 10.92 -11.07 8.20
N GLU A 60 9.80 -10.67 8.80
CA GLU A 60 8.45 -11.13 8.43
C GLU A 60 8.04 -10.54 7.07
N ILE A 61 8.50 -9.32 6.80
CA ILE A 61 8.40 -8.64 5.52
C ILE A 61 9.70 -7.88 5.21
N ALA A 62 10.06 -7.75 3.94
CA ALA A 62 10.96 -6.70 3.49
C ALA A 62 10.12 -5.53 2.97
N LEU A 63 9.92 -4.52 3.83
CA LEU A 63 9.16 -3.31 3.49
C LEU A 63 9.90 -2.53 2.37
N GLN A 64 9.18 -2.12 1.33
CA GLN A 64 9.67 -1.16 0.34
C GLN A 64 9.14 0.24 0.64
N CYS A 65 7.83 0.42 0.59
CA CYS A 65 7.18 1.68 0.94
C CYS A 65 5.73 1.48 1.39
N ALA A 66 5.18 2.49 2.05
CA ALA A 66 3.77 2.53 2.44
C ALA A 66 3.27 3.97 2.52
N THR A 67 1.94 4.14 2.50
CA THR A 67 1.30 5.39 2.90
C THR A 67 0.12 5.11 3.82
N VAL A 68 0.02 5.91 4.89
CA VAL A 68 -1.18 5.96 5.74
C VAL A 68 -2.11 7.02 5.16
N MET A 69 -3.32 6.62 4.76
CA MET A 69 -4.39 7.50 4.33
C MET A 69 -5.41 7.64 5.48
N PRO A 70 -6.31 8.64 5.48
CA PRO A 70 -7.22 8.89 6.60
C PRO A 70 -8.04 7.67 7.04
N ASP A 71 -8.45 6.81 6.10
CA ASP A 71 -9.33 5.66 6.34
C ASP A 71 -8.76 4.32 5.78
N HIS A 72 -7.56 4.32 5.20
CA HIS A 72 -6.93 3.11 4.70
C HIS A 72 -5.41 3.22 4.64
N VAL A 73 -4.74 2.13 4.30
CA VAL A 73 -3.30 2.12 4.05
C VAL A 73 -3.01 1.43 2.74
N HIS A 74 -1.96 1.87 2.07
CA HIS A 74 -1.32 1.14 0.98
C HIS A 74 0.08 0.74 1.41
N ILE A 75 0.48 -0.50 1.14
CA ILE A 75 1.81 -1.00 1.46
C ILE A 75 2.34 -1.87 0.32
N LEU A 76 3.62 -1.69 0.02
CA LEU A 76 4.41 -2.50 -0.88
C LEU A 76 5.54 -3.17 -0.08
N PHE A 77 5.56 -4.50 -0.11
CA PHE A 77 6.58 -5.29 0.59
C PHE A 77 6.87 -6.61 -0.14
N THR A 78 8.00 -7.21 0.18
CA THR A 78 8.30 -8.62 -0.15
C THR A 78 8.01 -9.49 1.05
N LEU A 79 7.26 -10.57 0.86
CA LEU A 79 6.88 -11.47 1.95
C LEU A 79 8.09 -12.28 2.43
N GLY A 80 8.30 -12.37 3.74
CA GLY A 80 9.30 -13.24 4.33
C GLY A 80 8.95 -14.72 4.21
N HIS A 81 9.72 -15.57 4.90
CA HIS A 81 9.56 -17.03 4.84
C HIS A 81 8.82 -17.63 6.04
N THR A 82 8.59 -16.84 7.09
CA THR A 82 8.09 -17.32 8.38
C THR A 82 6.57 -17.33 8.50
N LEU A 83 5.88 -16.40 7.82
CA LEU A 83 4.43 -16.20 7.93
C LEU A 83 3.80 -16.05 6.54
N SER A 84 2.59 -16.60 6.38
CA SER A 84 1.76 -16.33 5.21
C SER A 84 1.31 -14.86 5.17
N LEU A 85 0.92 -14.38 3.98
CA LEU A 85 0.39 -13.02 3.80
C LEU A 85 -0.78 -12.75 4.76
N SER A 86 -1.72 -13.68 4.87
CA SER A 86 -2.87 -13.55 5.77
C SER A 86 -2.45 -13.45 7.25
N GLN A 87 -1.38 -14.13 7.66
CA GLN A 87 -0.84 -14.02 9.02
C GLN A 87 -0.15 -12.67 9.24
N ILE A 88 0.61 -12.16 8.27
CA ILE A 88 1.22 -10.81 8.33
C ILE A 88 0.15 -9.74 8.53
N ILE A 89 -0.90 -9.75 7.71
CA ILE A 89 -1.97 -8.75 7.80
C ILE A 89 -2.76 -8.91 9.10
N ARG A 90 -3.05 -10.15 9.53
CA ARG A 90 -3.72 -10.39 10.81
C ARG A 90 -2.89 -9.88 11.99
N LYS A 91 -1.58 -10.15 11.99
CA LYS A 91 -0.66 -9.70 13.03
C LYS A 91 -0.59 -8.17 13.08
N PHE A 92 -0.45 -7.51 11.92
CA PHE A 92 -0.49 -6.05 11.83
C PHE A 92 -1.78 -5.47 12.45
N LYS A 93 -2.94 -5.98 12.02
CA LYS A 93 -4.25 -5.53 12.52
C LYS A 93 -4.43 -5.78 14.01
N SER A 94 -3.86 -6.89 14.52
CA SER A 94 -3.88 -7.22 15.95
C SER A 94 -3.00 -6.28 16.78
N GLN A 95 -1.77 -6.02 16.35
CA GLN A 95 -0.83 -5.14 17.05
C GLN A 95 -1.30 -3.68 17.06
N SER A 96 -1.97 -3.23 15.99
CA SER A 96 -2.54 -1.88 15.91
C SER A 96 -3.92 -1.74 16.56
N LYS A 97 -4.57 -2.84 17.00
CA LYS A 97 -5.94 -2.82 17.55
C LYS A 97 -6.10 -1.86 18.72
N ARG A 98 -5.14 -1.83 19.65
CA ARG A 98 -5.19 -0.96 20.84
C ARG A 98 -5.12 0.53 20.47
N LEU A 99 -4.31 0.87 19.46
CA LEU A 99 -4.18 2.24 18.94
C LEU A 99 -5.52 2.72 18.37
N LEU A 100 -6.16 1.88 17.55
CA LEU A 100 -7.44 2.20 16.92
C LEU A 100 -8.60 2.20 17.92
N GLY A 101 -8.57 1.31 18.92
CA GLY A 101 -9.60 1.22 19.95
C GLY A 101 -9.76 2.52 20.76
N GLY A 102 -8.66 3.22 21.03
CA GLY A 102 -8.70 4.54 21.68
C GLY A 102 -9.44 5.61 20.89
N ALA A 103 -9.59 5.44 19.57
CA ALA A 103 -10.35 6.32 18.68
C ALA A 103 -11.69 5.72 18.23
N SER A 104 -12.15 4.65 18.87
CA SER A 104 -13.36 3.90 18.47
C SER A 104 -13.32 3.44 17.01
N MET A 105 -12.12 3.11 16.53
CA MET A 105 -11.85 2.62 15.18
C MET A 105 -11.52 1.12 15.22
N GLN A 106 -11.71 0.47 14.09
CA GLN A 106 -11.29 -0.91 13.87
C GLN A 106 -11.00 -1.13 12.40
N TRP A 107 -10.23 -2.17 12.07
CA TRP A 107 -9.98 -2.56 10.69
C TRP A 107 -11.18 -3.32 10.11
N GLN A 108 -11.45 -3.16 8.82
CA GLN A 108 -12.34 -4.08 8.12
C GLN A 108 -11.77 -5.51 8.14
N ALA A 109 -12.61 -6.53 8.08
CA ALA A 109 -12.15 -7.93 8.15
C ALA A 109 -11.18 -8.29 7.01
N ASN A 110 -11.53 -7.94 5.77
CA ASN A 110 -10.77 -8.31 4.58
C ASN A 110 -9.61 -7.34 4.27
N PHE A 111 -8.80 -7.71 3.30
CA PHE A 111 -7.81 -6.85 2.66
C PHE A 111 -7.80 -7.15 1.16
N PHE A 112 -7.27 -6.22 0.39
CA PHE A 112 -7.02 -6.38 -1.03
C PHE A 112 -5.53 -6.61 -1.22
N GLU A 113 -5.16 -7.63 -1.97
CA GLU A 113 -3.78 -7.95 -2.27
C GLU A 113 -3.59 -8.24 -3.75
N HIS A 114 -2.43 -7.83 -4.26
CA HIS A 114 -1.95 -8.14 -5.59
C HIS A 114 -0.52 -8.64 -5.48
N ARG A 115 -0.30 -9.90 -5.87
CA ARG A 115 1.04 -10.48 -5.97
C ARG A 115 1.67 -9.99 -7.26
N LEU A 116 2.78 -9.26 -7.14
CA LEU A 116 3.54 -8.78 -8.28
C LEU A 116 4.45 -9.90 -8.78
N ARG A 117 4.54 -10.05 -10.10
CA ARG A 117 5.43 -11.04 -10.71
C ARG A 117 6.89 -10.55 -10.63
N PRO A 118 7.88 -11.46 -10.70
CA PRO A 118 9.28 -11.07 -10.59
C PRO A 118 9.74 -10.01 -11.59
N GLU A 119 9.20 -10.03 -12.80
CA GLU A 119 9.51 -9.14 -13.91
C GLU A 119 8.89 -7.74 -13.79
N VAL A 120 7.91 -7.55 -12.90
CA VAL A 120 7.20 -6.28 -12.73
C VAL A 120 8.06 -5.31 -11.94
N THR A 121 8.29 -4.11 -12.47
CA THR A 121 9.00 -3.05 -11.76
C THR A 121 8.17 -2.56 -10.57
N LEU A 122 8.82 -2.25 -9.46
CA LEU A 122 8.16 -1.71 -8.27
C LEU A 122 7.85 -0.21 -8.40
N GLU A 123 8.50 0.44 -9.37
CA GLU A 123 8.48 1.89 -9.59
C GLU A 123 7.06 2.46 -9.72
N PRO A 124 6.16 1.91 -10.57
CA PRO A 124 4.81 2.47 -10.71
C PRO A 124 3.98 2.35 -9.44
N PHE A 125 4.16 1.26 -8.68
CA PHE A 125 3.48 1.05 -7.40
C PHE A 125 3.99 1.99 -6.32
N ALA A 126 5.30 2.18 -6.22
CA ALA A 126 5.91 3.09 -5.26
C ALA A 126 5.48 4.54 -5.54
N ARG A 127 5.51 4.97 -6.81
CA ARG A 127 5.04 6.29 -7.23
C ARG A 127 3.55 6.49 -6.96
N TYR A 128 2.72 5.47 -7.20
CA TYR A 128 1.30 5.49 -6.82
C TYR A 128 1.11 5.72 -5.33
N ILE A 129 1.80 4.94 -4.48
CA ILE A 129 1.69 5.06 -3.02
C ILE A 129 2.10 6.46 -2.56
N PHE A 130 3.19 7.02 -3.11
CA PHE A 130 3.66 8.37 -2.81
C PHE A 130 2.66 9.46 -3.24
N LEU A 131 2.09 9.35 -4.46
CA LEU A 131 1.20 10.36 -5.03
C LEU A 131 -0.22 10.34 -4.46
N ASN A 132 -0.65 9.27 -3.80
CA ASN A 132 -2.04 9.11 -3.36
C ASN A 132 -2.57 10.25 -2.48
N PRO A 133 -1.85 10.68 -1.44
CA PRO A 133 -2.28 11.79 -0.60
C PRO A 133 -2.50 13.09 -1.40
N TYR A 134 -1.60 13.41 -2.33
CA TYR A 134 -1.69 14.57 -3.21
C TYR A 134 -2.89 14.47 -4.17
N ARG A 135 -3.09 13.30 -4.77
CA ARG A 135 -4.24 13.04 -5.67
C ARG A 135 -5.59 13.16 -4.98
N GLN A 136 -5.65 12.84 -3.69
CA GLN A 136 -6.87 12.99 -2.88
C GLN A 136 -7.04 14.41 -2.30
N GLY A 137 -6.10 15.32 -2.59
CA GLY A 137 -6.13 16.70 -2.09
C GLY A 137 -5.97 16.79 -0.57
N LEU A 138 -5.27 15.83 0.04
CA LEU A 138 -5.03 15.82 1.50
C LEU A 138 -3.96 16.81 1.94
N LEU A 139 -3.12 17.24 1.00
CA LEU A 139 -2.05 18.21 1.19
C LEU A 139 -1.78 18.95 -0.12
N PRO A 140 -1.27 20.19 -0.07
CA PRO A 140 -0.82 20.91 -1.25
C PRO A 140 0.49 20.30 -1.80
N LEU A 141 0.84 20.66 -3.03
CA LEU A 141 2.00 20.10 -3.73
C LEU A 141 3.36 20.49 -3.13
N ASP A 142 3.39 21.50 -2.28
CA ASP A 142 4.56 22.04 -1.58
C ASP A 142 4.63 21.62 -0.10
N ALA A 143 3.86 20.60 0.29
CA ALA A 143 3.91 19.99 1.61
C ALA A 143 4.34 18.52 1.52
N GLU A 144 4.96 18.03 2.59
CA GLU A 144 5.30 16.60 2.73
C GLU A 144 4.20 15.84 3.47
N TRP A 145 3.97 14.59 3.05
CA TRP A 145 3.00 13.72 3.70
C TRP A 145 3.65 12.92 4.84
N SER A 146 3.25 13.16 6.09
CA SER A 146 3.80 12.45 7.26
C SER A 146 3.56 10.94 7.23
N GLY A 147 2.45 10.51 6.62
CA GLY A 147 2.10 9.11 6.47
C GLY A 147 2.90 8.35 5.41
N TRP A 148 3.79 9.01 4.65
CA TRP A 148 4.67 8.37 3.68
C TRP A 148 5.83 7.66 4.38
N VAL A 149 5.99 6.38 4.09
CA VAL A 149 7.04 5.54 4.67
C VAL A 149 7.87 4.96 3.54
N LEU A 150 9.18 5.18 3.60
CA LEU A 150 10.15 4.60 2.69
C LEU A 150 11.17 3.78 3.49
N SER A 151 11.43 2.56 3.03
CA SER A 151 12.51 1.74 3.57
C SER A 151 13.87 2.28 3.15
N ARG A 152 14.84 2.31 4.07
CA ARG A 152 16.22 2.72 3.77
C ARG A 152 16.92 1.82 2.74
N ARG A 153 16.39 0.62 2.50
CA ARG A 153 16.93 -0.35 1.53
C ARG A 153 16.26 -0.27 0.16
N TYR A 154 15.34 0.68 -0.04
CA TYR A 154 14.59 0.83 -1.28
C TYR A 154 14.70 2.26 -1.80
N HIS A 155 15.20 2.41 -3.03
CA HIS A 155 15.43 3.68 -3.69
C HIS A 155 14.67 3.72 -5.02
N PRO A 156 13.38 4.10 -5.02
CA PRO A 156 12.64 4.28 -6.26
C PRO A 156 13.20 5.47 -7.06
N GLU A 157 13.24 5.33 -8.37
CA GLU A 157 13.92 6.25 -9.29
C GLU A 157 13.26 7.64 -9.30
N PHE A 158 11.92 7.69 -9.19
CA PHE A 158 11.16 8.94 -9.22
C PHE A 158 11.56 9.93 -8.12
N LEU A 159 12.13 9.45 -7.01
CA LEU A 159 12.59 10.34 -5.94
C LEU A 159 13.73 11.25 -6.38
N GLY A 160 14.58 10.79 -7.30
CA GLY A 160 15.64 11.61 -7.90
C GLY A 160 15.11 12.71 -8.82
N ASN A 161 13.83 12.63 -9.20
CA ASN A 161 13.17 13.56 -10.10
C ASN A 161 12.13 14.43 -9.38
N LEU A 162 12.12 14.51 -8.05
CA LEU A 162 11.22 15.38 -7.31
C LEU A 162 11.59 16.86 -7.53
N ARG A 163 10.57 17.71 -7.63
CA ARG A 163 10.74 19.18 -7.60
C ARG A 163 11.31 19.59 -6.25
N ASP A 164 12.36 20.40 -6.30
CA ASP A 164 13.13 20.83 -5.12
C ASP A 164 13.67 19.65 -4.27
N GLY A 165 13.67 18.42 -4.79
CA GLY A 165 14.07 17.21 -4.06
C GLY A 165 13.02 16.61 -3.12
N HIS A 166 11.87 17.26 -2.94
CA HIS A 166 10.85 16.85 -1.96
C HIS A 166 9.46 16.65 -2.57
N TYR A 167 9.13 17.44 -3.58
CA TYR A 167 7.76 17.62 -4.03
C TYR A 167 7.48 16.90 -5.34
N PRO A 168 6.29 16.31 -5.53
CA PRO A 168 5.89 15.82 -6.84
C PRO A 168 5.71 16.99 -7.82
N HIS A 169 5.90 16.70 -9.10
CA HIS A 169 5.56 17.65 -10.15
C HIS A 169 4.04 17.70 -10.38
N PRO A 170 3.44 18.88 -10.64
CA PRO A 170 2.00 19.02 -10.87
C PRO A 170 1.45 18.11 -11.97
N GLU A 171 2.19 17.95 -13.07
CA GLU A 171 1.82 17.11 -14.21
C GLU A 171 1.69 15.63 -13.84
N TRP A 172 2.35 15.17 -12.78
CA TRP A 172 2.26 13.78 -12.32
C TRP A 172 0.88 13.43 -11.77
N LEU A 173 0.06 14.40 -11.38
CA LEU A 173 -1.27 14.15 -10.84
C LEU A 173 -2.30 13.85 -11.93
N GLY A 174 -2.12 14.38 -13.14
CA GLY A 174 -3.07 14.24 -14.26
C GLY A 174 -3.07 12.83 -14.87
N ASP A 175 -1.88 12.23 -15.00
CA ASP A 175 -1.68 10.96 -15.72
C ASP A 175 -1.40 9.77 -14.78
N ALA A 176 -1.56 9.94 -13.46
CA ALA A 176 -1.25 8.88 -12.52
C ALA A 176 -2.30 7.75 -12.59
N PRO A 177 -1.90 6.51 -12.92
CA PRO A 177 -2.82 5.39 -12.99
C PRO A 177 -3.44 5.13 -11.61
N THR A 178 -4.69 4.69 -11.60
CA THR A 178 -5.36 4.14 -10.43
C THR A 178 -4.71 2.82 -10.00
N ALA A 179 -5.00 2.35 -8.78
CA ALA A 179 -4.56 1.03 -8.36
C ALA A 179 -5.04 -0.05 -9.35
N ALA A 180 -6.29 0.04 -9.83
CA ALA A 180 -6.85 -0.92 -10.77
C ALA A 180 -6.07 -0.95 -12.10
N GLU A 181 -5.80 0.22 -12.69
CA GLU A 181 -5.04 0.32 -13.94
C GLU A 181 -3.61 -0.20 -13.80
N LEU A 182 -2.95 0.03 -12.65
CA LEU A 182 -1.63 -0.55 -12.36
C LEU A 182 -1.66 -2.06 -12.23
N ILE A 183 -2.74 -2.60 -11.67
CA ILE A 183 -2.90 -4.04 -11.53
C ILE A 183 -3.21 -4.67 -12.89
N ASP A 184 -4.04 -4.04 -13.69
CA ASP A 184 -4.47 -4.54 -14.99
C ASP A 184 -3.31 -4.51 -16.00
N SER A 185 -2.48 -3.47 -16.01
CA SER A 185 -1.27 -3.43 -16.86
C SER A 185 -0.31 -4.59 -16.56
N VAL A 186 -0.15 -4.94 -15.28
CA VAL A 186 0.64 -6.09 -14.84
C VAL A 186 0.03 -7.44 -15.27
N LEU A 187 -1.30 -7.52 -15.44
CA LEU A 187 -1.98 -8.73 -15.89
C LEU A 187 -1.91 -8.89 -17.43
N GLU A 188 -1.91 -7.78 -18.18
CA GLU A 188 -1.88 -7.74 -19.64
C GLU A 188 -0.49 -8.04 -20.21
N ASP A 189 0.57 -7.48 -19.64
CA ASP A 189 1.96 -7.78 -20.02
C ASP A 189 2.29 -9.28 -19.90
N GLY A 190 1.61 -9.96 -18.96
CA GLY A 190 1.75 -11.39 -18.75
C GLY A 190 0.99 -12.29 -19.73
N ARG A 191 0.12 -11.75 -20.60
CA ARG A 191 -0.57 -12.51 -21.65
C ARG A 191 0.13 -12.44 -23.00
N SER A 192 0.89 -11.37 -23.27
CA SER A 192 1.59 -11.14 -24.54
C SER A 192 2.88 -11.97 -24.68
N ARG A 193 3.32 -12.68 -23.64
CA ARG A 193 4.56 -13.50 -23.62
C ARG A 193 4.32 -15.00 -23.40
N ARG A 194 3.29 -15.59 -24.01
CA ARG A 194 3.29 -17.05 -24.22
C ARG A 194 4.01 -17.34 -25.54
N PRO A 195 5.14 -18.06 -25.54
CA PRO A 195 5.57 -18.71 -26.76
C PRO A 195 4.53 -19.80 -27.10
N GLU A 196 4.23 -19.94 -28.39
CA GLU A 196 3.47 -21.08 -28.94
C GLU A 196 4.15 -22.42 -28.63
#